data_AF-A0A965LC56-F1
#
_entry.id   AF-A0A965LC56-F1
#
_cell.length_a   1.000
_cell.length_b   1.000
_cell.length_c   1.000
_cell.angle_alpha   90.00
_cell.angle_beta   90.00
_cell.angle_gamma   90.00
#
_symmetry.space_group_name_H-M   'P 1'
#
loop_
_entity.id
_entity.type
_entity.pdbx_description
1 polymer ?
#
loop_
_entity_poly.entity_id
_entity_poly.type
_entity_poly.pdbx_seq_one_letter_code
_entity_poly.pdbx_strand_id
1 'polypeptide(L)'
;MRLLSFSLCFGLAYAAEPTFKLVLEDNFDGTELNSKTWNIDTGKRRDAINSPKAVDVKDGRLVITTWTDADGVTYCGFITSRKKFSLVQGKVEQAKLAAPMKMASKSTSWRQPV
;
A
#
# COMPACT_ATOMS: atom_id res chain seq x y z
N MET A 1 61.85 10.06 25.85
CA MET A 1 60.75 9.72 24.92
C MET A 1 59.47 10.36 25.43
N ARG A 2 58.92 11.34 24.70
CA ARG A 2 57.69 12.04 25.07
C ARG A 2 56.56 11.47 24.21
N LEU A 3 55.64 10.73 24.80
CA LEU A 3 54.47 10.17 24.12
C LEU A 3 53.47 11.29 23.86
N LEU A 4 53.33 11.67 22.59
CA LEU A 4 52.22 12.50 22.11
C LEU A 4 50.93 11.68 22.22
N SER A 5 50.11 12.00 23.22
CA SER A 5 48.73 11.51 23.28
C SER A 5 47.92 12.14 22.15
N PHE A 6 47.63 11.36 21.12
CA PHE A 6 46.60 11.69 20.13
C PHE A 6 45.24 11.43 20.77
N SER A 7 44.56 12.51 21.17
CA SER A 7 43.17 12.41 21.60
C SER A 7 42.29 12.28 20.36
N LEU A 8 41.78 11.08 20.11
CA LEU A 8 40.80 10.82 19.07
C LEU A 8 39.43 11.31 19.58
N CYS A 9 39.01 12.51 19.18
CA CYS A 9 37.64 12.96 19.40
C CYS A 9 36.69 12.09 18.56
N PHE A 10 36.11 11.06 19.17
CA PHE A 10 34.96 10.37 18.62
C PHE A 10 33.75 11.31 18.66
N GLY A 11 33.57 12.08 17.59
CA GLY A 11 32.32 12.79 17.37
C GLY A 11 31.21 11.77 17.18
N LEU A 12 30.27 11.69 18.14
CA LEU A 12 29.01 10.98 17.94
C LEU A 12 28.23 11.75 16.87
N ALA A 13 28.34 11.30 15.62
CA ALA A 13 27.41 11.70 14.58
C ALA A 13 26.04 11.13 14.96
N TYR A 14 25.18 11.95 15.57
CA TYR A 14 23.78 11.61 15.78
C TYR A 14 23.11 11.71 14.41
N ALA A 15 22.94 10.57 13.74
CA ALA A 15 22.14 10.50 12.52
C ALA A 15 20.70 10.84 12.91
N ALA A 16 20.19 11.97 12.44
CA ALA A 16 18.80 12.32 12.62
C ALA A 16 17.94 11.19 12.04
N GLU A 17 17.02 10.66 12.86
CA GLU A 17 16.01 9.69 12.42
C GLU A 17 15.31 10.24 11.16
N PRO A 18 15.18 9.46 10.08
CA PRO A 18 14.50 9.92 8.89
C PRO A 18 13.07 10.33 9.25
N THR A 19 12.76 11.61 9.05
CA THR A 19 11.42 12.14 9.26
C THR A 19 10.57 11.80 8.04
N PHE A 20 9.45 11.11 8.25
CA PHE A 20 8.53 10.76 7.17
C PHE A 20 7.47 11.86 7.01
N LYS A 21 7.15 12.20 5.77
CA LYS A 21 6.00 13.05 5.42
C LYS A 21 4.85 12.16 4.96
N LEU A 22 3.65 12.38 5.49
CA LEU A 22 2.45 11.75 4.97
C LEU A 22 2.17 12.28 3.55
N VAL A 23 2.18 11.37 2.58
CA VAL A 23 1.98 11.70 1.15
C VAL A 23 0.73 11.08 0.55
N LEU A 24 0.16 10.08 1.21
CA LEU A 24 -1.11 9.47 0.85
C LEU A 24 -1.74 8.88 2.11
N GLU A 25 -3.01 9.20 2.31
CA GLU A 25 -3.91 8.61 3.28
C GLU A 25 -5.28 8.51 2.64
N ASP A 26 -5.99 7.41 2.87
CA ASP A 26 -7.38 7.27 2.46
C ASP A 26 -8.14 6.52 3.56
N ASN A 27 -8.98 7.26 4.28
CA ASN A 27 -9.84 6.73 5.33
C ASN A 27 -11.15 6.16 4.79
N PHE A 28 -11.42 6.30 3.48
CA PHE A 28 -12.64 5.85 2.82
C PHE A 28 -13.92 6.44 3.44
N ASP A 29 -13.87 7.71 3.85
CA ASP A 29 -14.99 8.45 4.45
C ASP A 29 -16.04 8.90 3.41
N GLY A 30 -15.74 8.76 2.12
CA GLY A 30 -16.66 9.09 1.03
C GLY A 30 -17.77 8.05 0.84
N THR A 31 -18.65 8.30 -0.13
CA THR A 31 -19.68 7.34 -0.58
C THR A 31 -19.23 6.47 -1.74
N GLU A 32 -18.02 6.71 -2.26
CA GLU A 32 -17.45 5.99 -3.39
C GLU A 32 -15.93 5.95 -3.30
N LEU A 33 -15.32 5.02 -4.04
CA LEU A 33 -13.87 4.92 -4.12
C LEU A 33 -13.29 6.16 -4.82
N ASN A 34 -12.32 6.82 -4.17
CA ASN A 34 -11.66 7.99 -4.75
C ASN A 34 -10.93 7.64 -6.06
N SER A 35 -11.56 7.99 -7.19
CA SER A 35 -11.08 7.70 -8.53
C SER A 35 -9.84 8.52 -8.93
N LYS A 36 -9.42 9.52 -8.14
CA LYS A 36 -8.15 10.22 -8.36
C LYS A 36 -6.96 9.42 -7.83
N THR A 37 -7.18 8.58 -6.83
CA THR A 37 -6.14 7.77 -6.17
C THR A 37 -6.15 6.33 -6.67
N TRP A 38 -7.33 5.74 -6.77
CA TRP A 38 -7.49 4.30 -6.98
C TRP A 38 -8.11 3.97 -8.33
N ASN A 39 -7.76 2.81 -8.85
CA ASN A 39 -8.40 2.16 -9.99
C ASN A 39 -9.00 0.85 -9.50
N ILE A 40 -10.18 0.51 -10.01
CA ILE A 40 -10.70 -0.85 -9.88
C ILE A 40 -10.18 -1.66 -11.07
N ASP A 41 -9.51 -2.78 -10.79
CA ASP A 41 -9.04 -3.69 -11.83
C ASP A 41 -10.19 -4.61 -12.28
N THR A 42 -10.20 -5.00 -13.54
CA THR A 42 -11.29 -5.77 -14.13
C THR A 42 -10.75 -6.91 -14.99
N GLY A 43 -11.48 -8.02 -15.03
CA GLY A 43 -11.14 -9.17 -15.89
C GLY A 43 -10.51 -10.33 -15.14
N LYS A 44 -10.16 -11.39 -15.88
CA LYS A 44 -9.69 -12.65 -15.30
C LYS A 44 -8.34 -12.49 -14.61
N ARG A 45 -8.25 -12.94 -13.36
CA ARG A 45 -7.03 -12.99 -12.57
C ARG A 45 -6.93 -14.36 -11.87
N ARG A 46 -6.06 -15.22 -12.41
CA ARG A 46 -5.93 -16.63 -11.99
C ARG A 46 -7.27 -17.38 -12.15
N ASP A 47 -7.83 -17.82 -11.05
CA ASP A 47 -9.06 -18.59 -10.87
C ASP A 47 -10.31 -17.72 -10.61
N ALA A 48 -10.15 -16.40 -10.47
CA ALA A 48 -11.25 -15.47 -10.24
C ALA A 48 -11.35 -14.38 -11.33
N ILE A 49 -12.48 -13.69 -11.37
CA ILE A 49 -12.73 -12.52 -12.20
C ILE A 49 -12.79 -11.29 -11.30
N ASN A 50 -11.93 -10.31 -11.55
CA ASN A 50 -12.01 -9.02 -10.89
C ASN A 50 -13.23 -8.25 -11.43
N SER A 51 -14.11 -7.82 -10.53
CA SER A 51 -15.37 -7.15 -10.86
C SER A 51 -15.52 -5.83 -10.12
N PRO A 52 -15.97 -4.75 -10.77
CA PRO A 52 -16.31 -3.50 -10.09
C PRO A 52 -17.39 -3.65 -9.03
N LYS A 53 -18.33 -4.59 -9.24
CA LYS A 53 -19.40 -4.90 -8.26
C LYS A 53 -18.88 -5.46 -6.94
N ALA A 54 -17.61 -5.85 -6.91
CA ALA A 54 -16.94 -6.42 -5.75
C ALA A 54 -16.19 -5.39 -4.91
N VAL A 55 -16.25 -4.10 -5.29
CA VAL A 55 -15.60 -2.99 -4.61
C VAL A 55 -16.64 -1.96 -4.24
N ASP A 56 -16.71 -1.61 -2.97
CA ASP A 56 -17.66 -0.65 -2.44
C ASP A 56 -17.01 0.21 -1.33
N VAL A 57 -17.57 1.38 -1.05
CA VAL A 57 -17.20 2.22 0.09
C VAL A 57 -18.47 2.54 0.87
N LYS A 58 -18.53 2.04 2.10
CA LYS A 58 -19.68 2.23 2.99
C LYS A 58 -19.23 2.26 4.44
N ASP A 59 -19.93 2.96 5.31
CA ASP A 59 -19.65 3.00 6.75
C ASP A 59 -18.18 3.34 7.09
N GLY A 60 -17.61 4.29 6.34
CA GLY A 60 -16.22 4.77 6.52
C GLY A 60 -15.16 3.70 6.25
N ARG A 61 -15.42 2.75 5.34
CA ARG A 61 -14.45 1.71 4.97
C ARG A 61 -14.59 1.25 3.53
N LEU A 62 -13.45 0.84 2.97
CA LEU A 62 -13.39 0.03 1.77
C LEU A 62 -13.94 -1.38 2.06
N VAL A 63 -14.89 -1.83 1.24
CA VAL A 63 -15.45 -3.18 1.27
C VAL A 63 -15.07 -3.90 -0.02
N ILE A 64 -14.26 -4.95 0.13
CA ILE A 64 -13.93 -5.88 -0.96
C ILE A 64 -14.67 -7.18 -0.69
N THR A 65 -15.50 -7.59 -1.64
CA THR A 65 -16.31 -8.82 -1.53
C THR A 65 -15.80 -9.87 -2.51
N THR A 66 -15.88 -11.14 -2.09
CA THR A 66 -15.66 -12.29 -2.95
C THR A 66 -16.92 -13.14 -2.94
N TRP A 67 -17.41 -13.54 -4.11
CA TRP A 67 -18.52 -14.49 -4.22
C TRP A 67 -18.31 -15.41 -5.40
N THR A 68 -18.94 -16.57 -5.37
CA THR A 68 -19.00 -17.50 -6.49
C THR A 68 -20.44 -17.53 -7.01
N ASP A 69 -20.62 -17.40 -8.31
CA ASP A 69 -21.96 -17.49 -8.90
C ASP A 69 -22.44 -18.94 -9.02
N ALA A 70 -23.67 -19.13 -9.53
CA ALA A 70 -24.25 -20.45 -9.73
C ALA A 70 -23.50 -21.30 -10.77
N ASP A 71 -22.75 -20.65 -11.67
CA ASP A 71 -21.95 -21.29 -12.72
C ASP A 71 -20.54 -21.68 -12.22
N GLY A 72 -20.23 -21.42 -10.95
CA GLY A 72 -18.94 -21.72 -10.33
C GLY A 72 -17.86 -20.68 -10.59
N VAL A 73 -18.20 -19.53 -11.17
CA VAL A 73 -17.26 -18.42 -11.43
C VAL A 73 -17.09 -17.59 -10.16
N THR A 74 -15.84 -17.48 -9.69
CA THR A 74 -15.52 -16.66 -8.52
C THR A 74 -15.20 -15.23 -8.95
N TYR A 75 -15.85 -14.27 -8.32
CA TYR A 75 -15.62 -12.83 -8.48
C TYR A 75 -14.95 -12.24 -7.25
N CYS A 76 -14.08 -11.25 -7.45
CA CYS A 76 -13.35 -10.59 -6.37
C CYS A 76 -13.14 -9.10 -6.67
N GLY A 77 -13.03 -8.29 -5.62
CA GLY A 77 -12.67 -6.88 -5.74
C GLY A 77 -11.16 -6.71 -5.71
N PHE A 78 -10.64 -5.85 -6.59
CA PHE A 78 -9.21 -5.55 -6.64
C PHE A 78 -9.00 -4.09 -7.01
N ILE A 79 -8.30 -3.35 -6.15
CA ILE A 79 -7.97 -1.94 -6.38
C ILE A 79 -6.46 -1.73 -6.50
N THR A 80 -6.05 -0.74 -7.30
CA THR A 80 -4.64 -0.36 -7.46
C THR A 80 -4.48 1.13 -7.60
N SER A 81 -3.38 1.69 -7.12
CA SER A 81 -3.01 3.10 -7.38
C SER A 81 -2.20 3.28 -8.67
N ARG A 82 -2.11 2.25 -9.54
CA ARG A 82 -1.24 2.27 -10.73
C ARG A 82 -1.54 3.50 -11.60
N LYS A 83 -0.47 4.14 -12.09
CA LYS A 83 -0.50 5.37 -12.90
C LYS A 83 -1.12 6.61 -12.21
N LYS A 84 -1.58 6.50 -10.96
CA LYS A 84 -2.16 7.59 -10.16
C LYS A 84 -1.26 8.00 -9.01
N PHE A 85 -0.76 7.01 -8.27
CA PHE A 85 0.20 7.21 -7.18
C PHE A 85 1.19 6.04 -7.12
N SER A 86 2.49 6.35 -6.99
CA SER A 86 3.57 5.38 -6.84
C SER A 86 4.53 5.86 -5.76
N LEU A 87 4.75 5.03 -4.74
CA LEU A 87 5.78 5.25 -3.73
C LEU A 87 7.10 4.64 -4.20
N VAL A 88 8.10 5.49 -4.49
CA VAL A 88 9.44 5.05 -4.92
C VAL A 88 10.31 4.70 -3.72
N GLN A 89 10.28 5.54 -2.68
CA GLN A 89 10.94 5.34 -1.40
C GLN A 89 10.04 5.88 -0.29
N GLY A 90 9.98 5.15 0.83
CA GLY A 90 9.17 5.56 1.98
C GLY A 90 8.70 4.37 2.79
N LYS A 91 7.80 4.65 3.74
CA LYS A 91 7.11 3.65 4.54
C LYS A 91 5.64 3.60 4.14
N VAL A 92 5.07 2.40 4.15
CA VAL A 92 3.63 2.17 3.99
C VAL A 92 3.15 1.50 5.26
N GLU A 93 2.16 2.09 5.90
CA GLU A 93 1.51 1.44 7.03
C GLU A 93 0.41 0.52 6.55
N GLN A 94 0.16 -0.54 7.32
CA GLN A 94 -0.86 -1.51 6.98
C GLN A 94 -2.24 -0.87 7.14
N ALA A 95 -3.12 -1.07 6.15
CA ALA A 95 -4.51 -0.68 6.31
C ALA A 95 -5.12 -1.36 7.54
N LYS A 96 -5.99 -0.65 8.26
CA LYS A 96 -6.77 -1.24 9.33
C LYS A 96 -7.85 -2.13 8.71
N LEU A 97 -7.78 -3.44 8.95
CA LEU A 97 -8.65 -4.44 8.34
C LEU A 97 -9.60 -4.99 9.40
N ALA A 98 -10.88 -5.11 9.07
CA ALA A 98 -11.76 -6.07 9.73
C ALA A 98 -11.43 -7.47 9.16
N ALA A 99 -11.28 -8.48 10.01
CA ALA A 99 -10.78 -9.82 9.68
C ALA A 99 -11.52 -10.54 8.52
N PRO A 100 -10.93 -11.57 7.86
CA PRO A 100 -9.52 -11.90 7.70
C PRO A 100 -9.06 -11.46 6.30
N MET A 101 -9.25 -10.19 5.93
CA MET A 101 -8.70 -9.71 4.66
C MET A 101 -7.18 -9.60 4.80
N LYS A 102 -6.42 -10.42 4.08
CA LYS A 102 -4.99 -10.18 3.86
C LYS A 102 -4.87 -9.18 2.72
N MET A 103 -4.45 -7.94 3.03
CA MET A 103 -3.95 -7.08 1.97
C MET A 103 -2.76 -7.77 1.31
N ALA A 104 -2.85 -8.04 0.02
CA ALA A 104 -1.69 -8.35 -0.79
C ALA A 104 -0.87 -7.07 -0.97
N SER A 105 -0.22 -6.60 0.10
CA SER A 105 0.88 -5.66 0.00
C SER A 105 2.03 -6.42 -0.65
N LYS A 106 2.11 -6.36 -1.98
CA LYS A 106 3.38 -6.55 -2.65
C LYS A 106 4.14 -5.23 -2.51
N SER A 107 4.86 -5.06 -1.40
CA SER A 107 6.05 -4.20 -1.40
C SER A 107 7.10 -4.88 -2.28
N THR A 108 6.90 -4.88 -3.60
CA THR A 108 7.96 -5.23 -4.52
C THR A 108 8.74 -3.95 -4.72
N SER A 109 9.98 -3.88 -4.21
CA SER A 109 10.87 -2.77 -4.51
C SER A 109 11.14 -2.79 -6.02
N TRP A 110 10.52 -1.89 -6.77
CA TRP A 110 10.81 -1.72 -8.18
C TRP A 110 11.91 -0.66 -8.30
N ARG A 111 13.17 -1.10 -8.41
CA ARG A 111 14.12 -0.31 -9.19
C ARG A 111 13.70 -0.47 -10.65
N GLN A 112 13.14 0.57 -11.24
CA GLN A 112 13.15 0.69 -12.70
C GLN A 112 14.57 1.14 -13.08
N PRO A 113 15.23 0.51 -14.06
CA PRO A 113 16.45 1.07 -14.61
C PRO A 113 16.14 2.42 -15.26
N VAL A 114 17.03 3.38 -15.02
CA VAL A 114 17.09 4.67 -15.74
C VAL A 114 17.32 4.45 -17.23
#